data_AF-A0A943NVK8-F1
#
_entry.id   AF-A0A943NVK8-F1
#
_cell.length_a   1.000
_cell.length_b   1.000
_cell.length_c   1.000
_cell.angle_alpha   90.00
_cell.angle_beta   90.00
_cell.angle_gamma   90.00
#
_symmetry.space_group_name_H-M   'P 1'
#
loop_
_entity.id
_entity.type
_entity.pdbx_description
1 polymer ?
#
loop_
_entity_poly.entity_id
_entity_poly.type
_entity_poly.pdbx_seq_one_letter_code
_entity_poly.pdbx_strand_id
1 'polypeptide(L)'
;MKAVYCPYCGGRTKRNGRTSSGSQRWRCTACGASTTVRYDDTAARLDEFLGWLLSKDSQATMPGGGRSFRRRTAEFWEVWPMPVPDGELHRVLYVDGIWVARDLVVLICCSGERVDWLH
;
A
#
# COMPACT_ATOMS: atom_id res chain seq x y z
N MET A 1 15.19 7.69 -13.55
CA MET A 1 13.95 7.24 -14.23
C MET A 1 14.31 6.00 -15.04
N LYS A 2 13.67 4.84 -14.80
CA LYS A 2 14.01 3.60 -15.54
C LYS A 2 13.78 3.82 -17.05
N ALA A 3 14.67 3.29 -17.87
CA ALA A 3 14.54 3.37 -19.32
C ALA A 3 13.34 2.55 -19.78
N VAL A 4 12.50 3.13 -20.63
CA VAL A 4 11.35 2.45 -21.23
C VAL A 4 11.78 1.89 -22.58
N TYR A 5 11.67 0.58 -22.74
CA TYR A 5 11.99 -0.12 -23.98
C TYR A 5 10.71 -0.51 -24.72
N CYS A 6 10.83 -0.66 -26.04
CA CYS A 6 9.71 -1.09 -26.87
C CYS A 6 9.34 -2.53 -26.54
N PRO A 7 8.08 -2.85 -26.21
CA PRO A 7 7.67 -4.21 -25.90
C PRO A 7 7.69 -5.14 -27.13
N TYR A 8 7.74 -4.58 -28.34
CA TYR A 8 7.71 -5.35 -29.59
C TYR A 8 9.10 -5.67 -30.13
N CYS A 9 10.05 -4.72 -30.04
CA CYS A 9 11.38 -4.89 -30.64
C CYS A 9 12.55 -4.61 -29.70
N GLY A 10 12.30 -4.31 -28.42
CA GLY A 10 13.34 -3.97 -27.44
C GLY A 10 14.05 -2.63 -27.68
N GLY A 11 13.73 -1.91 -28.76
CA GLY A 11 14.36 -0.63 -29.10
C GLY A 11 14.10 0.48 -28.09
N ARG A 12 14.98 1.50 -28.05
CA ARG A 12 14.79 2.70 -27.21
C ARG A 12 13.49 3.43 -27.55
N THR A 13 12.89 4.05 -26.54
CA THR A 13 11.69 4.88 -26.71
C THR A 13 11.95 6.32 -26.31
N LYS A 14 11.16 7.24 -26.87
CA LYS A 14 11.11 8.66 -26.51
C LYS A 14 9.71 9.05 -26.03
N ARG A 15 9.60 10.09 -25.19
CA ARG A 15 8.29 10.63 -24.80
C ARG A 15 7.51 11.08 -26.04
N ASN A 16 6.22 10.78 -26.08
CA ASN A 16 5.33 11.07 -27.20
C ASN A 16 3.95 11.57 -26.70
N GLY A 17 3.96 12.62 -25.89
CA GLY A 17 2.76 13.19 -25.29
C GLY A 17 2.13 12.34 -24.20
N ARG A 18 0.87 12.63 -23.86
CA ARG A 18 0.07 11.90 -22.86
C ARG A 18 -1.19 11.34 -23.51
N THR A 19 -1.76 10.29 -22.93
CA THR A 19 -3.11 9.82 -23.26
C THR A 19 -4.17 10.80 -22.76
N SER A 20 -5.42 10.64 -23.20
CA SER A 20 -6.56 11.37 -22.65
C SER A 20 -6.72 11.20 -21.14
N SER A 21 -6.34 10.03 -20.61
CA SER A 21 -6.26 9.73 -19.18
C SER A 21 -4.99 10.27 -18.48
N GLY A 22 -4.19 11.10 -19.15
CA GLY A 22 -2.99 11.75 -18.59
C GLY A 22 -1.75 10.86 -18.48
N SER A 23 -1.82 9.59 -18.91
CA SER A 23 -0.68 8.66 -18.84
C SER A 23 0.39 9.01 -19.86
N GLN A 24 1.67 8.97 -19.46
CA GLN A 24 2.79 9.24 -20.37
C GLN A 24 2.85 8.18 -21.48
N ARG A 25 2.77 8.63 -22.74
CA ARG A 25 2.95 7.78 -23.92
C ARG A 25 4.41 7.82 -24.36
N TRP A 26 4.93 6.68 -24.77
CA TRP A 26 6.29 6.48 -25.25
C TRP A 26 6.24 5.95 -26.68
N ARG A 27 7.07 6.46 -27.57
CA ARG A 27 7.17 6.00 -28.97
C ARG A 27 8.55 5.40 -29.21
N CYS A 28 8.58 4.19 -29.75
CA CYS A 28 9.81 3.53 -30.17
C CYS A 28 10.45 4.30 -31.32
N THR A 29 11.76 4.53 -31.24
CA THR A 29 12.52 5.18 -32.31
C THR A 29 12.92 4.22 -33.42
N ALA A 30 12.83 2.91 -33.21
CA ALA A 30 13.17 1.88 -34.20
C ALA A 30 11.96 1.44 -35.04
N CYS A 31 10.85 1.04 -34.41
CA CYS A 31 9.66 0.52 -35.12
C CYS A 31 8.44 1.45 -35.09
N GLY A 32 8.53 2.60 -34.41
CA GLY A 32 7.41 3.56 -34.31
C GLY A 32 6.25 3.14 -33.41
N ALA A 33 6.27 1.93 -32.83
CA ALA A 33 5.25 1.47 -31.90
C ALA A 33 5.12 2.40 -30.68
N SER A 34 3.90 2.60 -30.20
CA SER A 34 3.64 3.42 -29.02
C SER A 34 3.21 2.54 -27.84
N THR A 35 3.68 2.87 -26.64
CA THR A 35 3.33 2.17 -25.40
C THR A 35 3.07 3.16 -24.26
N THR A 36 2.42 2.71 -23.21
CA THR A 36 2.28 3.41 -21.94
C THR A 36 2.81 2.49 -20.84
N VAL A 37 3.57 3.05 -19.89
CA VAL A 37 4.04 2.29 -18.74
C VAL A 37 3.23 2.74 -17.54
N ARG A 38 2.61 1.78 -16.86
CA ARG A 38 2.14 1.96 -15.48
C ARG A 38 3.21 1.39 -14.56
N TYR A 39 3.61 2.18 -13.59
CA TYR A 39 4.38 1.68 -12.47
C TYR A 39 3.37 1.26 -11.41
N ASP A 40 3.43 -0.01 -11.02
CA ASP A 40 2.77 -0.46 -9.81
C ASP A 40 3.66 -0.10 -8.62
N ASP A 41 3.17 0.79 -7.77
CA ASP A 41 3.85 1.24 -6.55
C ASP A 41 3.17 0.72 -5.28
N THR A 42 2.23 -0.23 -5.42
CA THR A 42 1.43 -0.78 -4.31
C THR A 42 2.30 -1.33 -3.20
N ALA A 43 3.31 -2.14 -3.53
CA ALA A 43 4.23 -2.71 -2.54
C ALA A 43 5.00 -1.62 -1.76
N ALA A 44 5.51 -0.60 -2.45
CA ALA A 44 6.22 0.50 -1.80
C ALA A 44 5.29 1.34 -0.91
N ARG A 45 4.03 1.52 -1.31
CA ARG A 45 3.01 2.21 -0.51
C ARG A 45 2.60 1.38 0.72
N LEU A 46 2.57 0.05 0.60
CA LEU A 46 2.32 -0.85 1.71
C LEU A 46 3.47 -0.79 2.73
N ASP A 47 4.73 -0.84 2.27
CA ASP A 47 5.89 -0.69 3.14
C ASP A 47 5.88 0.67 3.87
N GLU A 48 5.54 1.75 3.17
CA GLU A 48 5.38 3.08 3.78
C GLU A 48 4.25 3.09 4.84
N PHE A 49 3.13 2.43 4.53
CA PHE A 49 2.00 2.31 5.44
C PHE A 49 2.37 1.55 6.72
N LEU A 50 2.98 0.37 6.59
CA LEU A 50 3.40 -0.46 7.72
C LEU A 50 4.49 0.22 8.54
N GLY A 51 5.46 0.87 7.87
CA GLY A 51 6.51 1.63 8.53
C GLY A 51 5.97 2.77 9.38
N TRP A 52 4.91 3.44 8.93
CA TRP A 52 4.21 4.44 9.74
C TRP A 52 3.34 3.81 10.84
N LEU A 53 2.55 2.78 10.50
CA LEU A 53 1.58 2.14 11.41
C LEU A 53 2.27 1.56 12.65
N LEU A 54 3.49 1.02 12.47
CA LEU A 54 4.29 0.42 13.53
C LEU A 54 5.26 1.43 14.20
N SER A 55 5.27 2.69 13.78
CA SER A 55 6.09 3.74 14.41
C SER A 55 5.32 4.51 15.49
N LYS A 56 6.01 5.45 16.14
CA LYS A 56 5.39 6.39 17.10
C LYS A 56 4.91 7.68 16.42
N ASP A 57 5.05 7.78 15.10
CA ASP A 57 4.76 9.01 14.38
C ASP A 57 3.26 9.18 14.16
N SER A 58 2.79 10.40 14.32
CA SER A 58 1.40 10.74 14.00
C SER A 58 1.27 11.27 12.57
N GLN A 59 0.09 11.16 11.97
CA GLN A 59 -0.14 11.82 10.67
C GLN A 59 -0.03 13.36 10.76
N ALA A 60 -0.22 13.93 11.96
CA ALA A 60 -0.11 15.37 12.19
C ALA A 60 1.34 15.87 12.11
N THR A 61 2.32 15.02 12.43
CA THR A 61 3.74 15.35 12.34
C THR A 61 4.30 15.16 10.93
N MET A 62 3.53 14.58 10.01
CA MET A 62 3.94 14.43 8.61
C MET A 62 3.91 15.77 7.85
N PRO A 63 4.82 15.98 6.89
CA PRO A 63 4.75 17.11 5.96
C PRO A 63 3.38 17.19 5.27
N GLY A 64 2.73 18.36 5.36
CA GLY A 64 1.38 18.55 4.80
C GLY A 64 0.26 17.85 5.59
N GLY A 65 0.49 17.52 6.86
CA GLY A 65 -0.53 16.98 7.78
C GLY A 65 -1.10 15.63 7.34
N GLY A 66 -0.29 14.83 6.64
CA GLY A 66 -0.65 13.47 6.23
C GLY A 66 -1.70 13.37 5.12
N ARG A 67 -2.13 14.48 4.48
CA ARG A 67 -3.17 14.43 3.42
C ARG A 67 -2.77 13.50 2.26
N SER A 68 -1.53 13.64 1.78
CA SER A 68 -1.00 12.80 0.70
C SER A 68 -0.79 11.36 1.13
N PHE A 69 -0.42 11.13 2.39
CA PHE A 69 -0.30 9.79 2.97
C PHE A 69 -1.66 9.10 3.01
N ARG A 70 -2.68 9.71 3.64
CA ARG A 70 -4.06 9.18 3.69
C ARG A 70 -4.60 8.77 2.33
N ARG A 71 -4.45 9.64 1.32
CA ARG A 71 -4.91 9.33 -0.04
C ARG A 71 -4.18 8.14 -0.65
N ARG A 72 -2.88 7.97 -0.36
CA ARG A 72 -2.06 6.85 -0.88
C ARG A 72 -2.17 5.58 -0.04
N THR A 73 -2.69 5.61 1.18
CA THR A 73 -2.83 4.41 2.00
C THR A 73 -4.27 3.98 2.21
N ALA A 74 -5.24 4.75 1.68
CA ALA A 74 -6.69 4.50 1.77
C ALA A 74 -7.07 3.03 1.55
N GLU A 75 -6.55 2.38 0.51
CA GLU A 75 -6.86 0.99 0.18
C GLU A 75 -6.41 -0.02 1.25
N PHE A 76 -5.36 0.29 2.01
CA PHE A 76 -4.87 -0.61 3.07
C PHE A 76 -5.71 -0.51 4.35
N TRP A 77 -6.47 0.56 4.52
CA TRP A 77 -7.42 0.69 5.64
C TRP A 77 -8.65 -0.19 5.49
N GLU A 78 -8.96 -0.60 4.27
CA GLU A 78 -10.06 -1.54 3.98
C GLU A 78 -9.63 -3.00 4.16
N VAL A 79 -8.33 -3.25 4.37
CA VAL A 79 -7.82 -4.60 4.65
C VAL A 79 -8.22 -4.96 6.08
N TRP A 80 -9.18 -5.86 6.18
CA TRP A 80 -9.55 -6.52 7.42
C TRP A 80 -8.94 -7.92 7.42
N PRO A 81 -7.74 -8.13 7.98
CA PRO A 81 -7.21 -9.48 8.13
C PRO A 81 -8.10 -10.19 9.14
N MET A 82 -9.02 -11.01 8.65
CA MET A 82 -9.68 -11.97 9.52
C MET A 82 -8.61 -12.96 9.96
N PRO A 83 -8.32 -13.07 11.26
CA PRO A 83 -7.38 -14.07 11.73
C PRO A 83 -7.88 -15.44 11.29
N VAL A 84 -6.96 -16.24 10.75
CA VAL A 84 -7.26 -17.64 10.43
C VAL A 84 -7.45 -18.35 11.78
N PRO A 85 -8.56 -19.07 12.00
CA PRO A 85 -8.73 -19.88 13.20
C PRO A 85 -7.54 -20.84 13.32
N ASP A 86 -6.81 -20.74 14.42
CA ASP A 86 -5.70 -21.64 14.78
C ASP A 86 -6.17 -23.08 15.10
N GLY A 87 -7.48 -23.26 15.23
CA GLY A 87 -8.11 -24.53 15.57
C GLY A 87 -8.23 -24.75 17.07
N GLU A 88 -7.82 -23.79 17.90
CA GLU A 88 -7.97 -23.86 19.35
C GLU A 88 -9.30 -23.27 19.81
N LEU A 89 -10.00 -24.03 20.65
CA LEU A 89 -11.25 -23.56 21.26
C LEU A 89 -10.93 -22.81 22.54
N HIS A 90 -10.89 -21.48 22.47
CA HIS A 90 -10.74 -20.65 23.65
C HIS A 90 -12.10 -20.44 24.34
N ARG A 91 -12.18 -20.76 25.64
CA ARG A 91 -13.43 -20.64 26.43
C ARG A 91 -13.87 -19.19 26.63
N VAL A 92 -12.90 -18.26 26.68
CA VAL A 92 -13.08 -16.81 26.78
C VAL A 92 -11.95 -16.14 26.00
N LEU A 93 -12.30 -15.12 25.22
CA LEU A 93 -11.35 -14.22 24.57
C LEU A 93 -11.43 -12.85 25.24
N TYR A 94 -10.28 -12.32 25.67
CA TYR A 94 -10.16 -10.94 26.13
C TYR A 94 -9.80 -10.07 24.94
N VAL A 95 -10.68 -9.14 24.57
CA VAL A 95 -10.42 -8.18 23.49
C VAL A 95 -10.24 -6.80 24.11
N ASP A 96 -9.09 -6.19 23.87
CA ASP A 96 -8.81 -4.79 24.18
C ASP A 96 -8.57 -4.01 22.88
N GLY A 97 -8.75 -2.69 22.91
CA GLY A 97 -8.61 -1.81 21.74
C GLY A 97 -7.74 -0.60 22.06
N ILE A 98 -6.60 -0.48 21.38
CA ILE A 98 -5.77 0.72 21.46
C ILE A 98 -6.12 1.66 20.31
N TRP A 99 -6.60 2.85 20.63
CA TRP A 99 -6.81 3.91 19.64
C TRP A 99 -5.46 4.47 19.18
N VAL A 100 -5.10 4.22 17.93
CA VAL A 100 -3.87 4.75 17.31
C VAL A 100 -4.15 6.04 16.54
N ALA A 101 -5.39 6.25 16.09
CA ALA A 101 -5.88 7.49 15.51
C ALA A 101 -7.37 7.65 15.81
N ARG A 102 -7.97 8.81 15.49
CA ARG A 102 -9.39 9.09 15.71
C ARG A 102 -10.33 8.01 15.16
N ASP A 103 -9.92 7.37 14.05
CA ASP A 103 -10.70 6.36 13.35
C ASP A 103 -9.93 5.03 13.20
N LEU A 104 -8.91 4.79 14.05
CA LEU A 104 -8.13 3.54 14.05
C LEU A 104 -8.03 2.95 15.46
N VAL A 105 -8.54 1.73 15.61
CA VAL A 105 -8.36 0.89 16.79
C VAL A 105 -7.58 -0.35 16.41
N VAL A 106 -6.47 -0.62 17.10
CA VAL A 106 -5.81 -1.91 17.06
C VAL A 106 -6.45 -2.80 18.12
N LEU A 107 -7.11 -3.87 17.68
CA LEU A 107 -7.69 -4.86 18.58
C LEU A 107 -6.62 -5.87 18.99
N ILE A 108 -6.41 -6.03 20.30
CA ILE A 108 -5.56 -7.06 20.87
C ILE A 108 -6.46 -8.11 21.47
N CYS A 109 -6.34 -9.35 21.00
CA CYS A 109 -7.06 -10.47 21.58
C CYS A 109 -6.08 -11.32 22.40
N CYS A 110 -6.49 -11.74 23.58
CA CYS A 110 -5.70 -12.62 24.46
C CYS A 110 -6.58 -13.77 24.95
N SER A 111 -6.05 -14.98 24.92
CA SER A 111 -6.67 -16.12 25.59
C SER A 111 -6.06 -16.24 27.00
N GLY A 112 -6.84 -16.66 28.00
CA GLY A 112 -6.43 -16.62 29.43
C GLY A 112 -5.14 -17.37 29.81
N GLU A 113 -4.53 -18.12 28.89
CA GLU A 113 -3.28 -18.85 29.09
C GLU A 113 -2.14 -18.39 28.16
N ARG A 114 -2.40 -17.58 27.12
CA ARG A 114 -1.34 -17.06 26.23
C ARG A 114 -1.72 -15.77 25.50
N VAL A 115 -0.75 -14.85 25.45
CA VAL A 115 -0.82 -13.65 24.60
C VAL A 115 -0.50 -14.08 23.17
N ASP A 116 -1.54 -14.31 22.37
CA ASP A 116 -1.39 -14.57 20.94
C ASP A 116 -1.69 -13.28 20.17
N TRP A 117 -0.72 -12.81 19.39
CA TRP A 117 -0.89 -11.65 18.51
C TRP A 117 -1.65 -12.11 17.26
N LEU A 118 -2.86 -11.62 17.05
CA LEU A 118 -3.56 -11.80 15.78
C LEU A 118 -2.89 -10.91 14.74
N HIS A 119 -2.29 -11.52 13.72
CA HIS A 119 -1.82 -10.87 12.49
C HIS A 119 -2.95 -10.78 11.46
#